data_AF-A0A9D1J987-F1
#
_entry.id   AF-A0A9D1J987-F1
#
_cell.length_a   1.000
_cell.length_b   1.000
_cell.length_c   1.000
_cell.angle_alpha   90.00
_cell.angle_beta   90.00
_cell.angle_gamma   90.00
#
_symmetry.space_group_name_H-M   'P 1'
#
loop_
_entity.id
_entity.type
_entity.pdbx_description
1 polymer ?
#
loop_
_entity_poly.entity_id
_entity_poly.type
_entity_poly.pdbx_seq_one_letter_code
_entity_poly.pdbx_strand_id
1 'polypeptide(L)'
;MWNENAPMELLKELPAVLNDANLARIQQIIDYDKFVNSAERGYDLCGQYAPFCNGCDKSRPYSCAISYVRMMQREGVEVKIQSDMEEVLSEKVEQPAEEEQPSKKLIRIAVAKRKA
;
A
#
# COMPACT_ATOMS: atom_id res chain seq x y z
N MET A 1 -7.70 25.49 4.17
CA MET A 1 -7.40 25.16 2.75
C MET A 1 -6.11 24.35 2.82
N TRP A 2 -6.03 23.18 2.20
CA TRP A 2 -4.85 22.31 2.39
C TRP A 2 -3.60 22.95 1.77
N ASN A 3 -2.44 22.66 2.34
CA ASN A 3 -1.16 23.16 1.84
C ASN A 3 -0.64 22.29 0.70
N GLU A 4 -0.83 22.74 -0.55
CA GLU A 4 -0.38 22.01 -1.74
C GLU A 4 1.13 22.10 -1.99
N ASN A 5 1.77 23.13 -1.45
CA ASN A 5 3.17 23.46 -1.75
C ASN A 5 4.15 22.61 -0.93
N ALA A 6 3.93 22.48 0.38
CA ALA A 6 4.86 21.79 1.27
C ALA A 6 5.20 20.34 0.86
N PRO A 7 4.22 19.47 0.55
CA PRO A 7 4.53 18.11 0.10
C PRO A 7 5.17 18.09 -1.30
N MET A 8 4.87 19.08 -2.15
CA MET A 8 5.46 19.19 -3.49
C MET A 8 6.93 19.63 -3.44
N GLU A 9 7.26 20.58 -2.56
CA GLU A 9 8.63 21.02 -2.32
C GLU A 9 9.49 19.87 -1.81
N LEU A 10 8.99 19.10 -0.83
CA LEU A 10 9.68 17.90 -0.37
C LEU A 10 9.86 16.90 -1.52
N LEU A 11 8.85 16.68 -2.36
CA LEU A 11 8.93 15.73 -3.47
C LEU A 11 10.04 16.08 -4.48
N LYS A 12 10.34 17.38 -4.68
CA LYS A 12 11.44 17.83 -5.55
C LYS A 12 12.83 17.50 -4.99
N GLU A 13 12.95 17.36 -3.67
CA GLU A 13 14.21 17.02 -3.00
C GLU A 13 14.42 15.51 -2.86
N LEU A 14 13.35 14.73 -3.01
CA LEU A 14 13.37 13.29 -2.86
C LEU A 14 13.86 12.57 -4.13
N PRO A 15 14.41 11.35 -4.00
CA PRO A 15 14.77 10.55 -5.16
C PRO A 15 13.53 10.17 -5.98
N ALA A 16 13.73 9.90 -7.27
CA ALA A 16 12.65 9.48 -8.19
C ALA A 16 11.96 8.16 -7.77
N VAL A 17 12.63 7.33 -6.97
CA VAL A 17 12.06 6.11 -6.37
C VAL A 17 11.93 6.30 -4.87
N LEU A 18 10.70 6.26 -4.37
CA LEU A 18 10.33 6.52 -2.99
C LEU A 18 10.30 5.21 -2.19
N ASN A 19 11.11 5.15 -1.14
CA ASN A 19 11.04 4.10 -0.12
C ASN A 19 10.13 4.53 1.04
N ASP A 20 9.96 3.64 2.01
CA ASP A 20 9.12 3.90 3.20
C ASP A 20 9.55 5.12 4.01
N ALA A 21 10.85 5.40 4.13
CA ALA A 21 11.33 6.58 4.83
C ALA A 21 10.92 7.87 4.13
N ASN A 22 10.95 7.88 2.79
CA ASN A 22 10.49 9.01 1.99
C ASN A 22 8.97 9.20 2.13
N LEU A 23 8.20 8.11 2.06
CA LEU A 23 6.75 8.15 2.24
C LEU A 23 6.37 8.61 3.65
N ALA A 24 7.08 8.17 4.68
CA ALA A 24 6.88 8.61 6.06
C ALA A 24 7.07 10.12 6.22
N ARG A 25 8.09 10.70 5.57
CA ARG A 25 8.33 12.15 5.59
C ARG A 25 7.20 12.93 4.92
N ILE A 26 6.73 12.47 3.75
CA ILE A 26 5.58 13.07 3.06
C ILE A 26 4.31 12.97 3.94
N GLN A 27 4.09 11.80 4.54
CA GLN A 27 2.95 11.55 5.42
C GLN A 27 2.94 12.51 6.61
N GLN A 28 4.09 12.73 7.25
CA GLN A 28 4.23 13.65 8.37
C GLN A 28 3.85 15.09 8.02
N ILE A 29 4.28 15.60 6.85
CA ILE A 29 3.91 16.94 6.39
C ILE A 29 2.40 17.06 6.21
N ILE A 30 1.80 16.07 5.54
CA ILE A 30 0.35 16.03 5.29
C ILE A 30 -0.42 15.93 6.62
N ASP A 31 0.01 15.06 7.53
CA ASP A 31 -0.68 14.84 8.80
C ASP A 31 -0.60 16.06 9.71
N TYR A 32 0.53 16.77 9.74
CA TYR A 32 0.65 18.00 10.50
C TYR A 32 -0.32 19.07 10.00
N ASP A 33 -0.33 19.35 8.69
CA ASP A 33 -1.24 20.35 8.13
C ASP A 33 -2.71 19.95 8.28
N LYS A 34 -3.03 18.67 8.08
CA LYS A 34 -4.37 18.10 8.34
C LYS A 34 -4.78 18.26 9.79
N PHE A 35 -3.88 18.01 10.74
CA PHE A 35 -4.14 18.15 12.17
C PHE A 35 -4.47 19.60 12.52
N VAL A 36 -3.66 20.56 12.07
CA VAL A 36 -3.90 21.99 12.29
C VAL A 36 -5.26 22.41 11.72
N ASN A 37 -5.54 22.07 10.45
CA ASN A 37 -6.81 22.42 9.82
C ASN A 37 -8.02 21.74 10.51
N SER A 38 -7.85 20.52 11.03
CA SER A 38 -8.92 19.80 11.76
C SER A 38 -9.21 20.46 13.09
N ALA A 39 -8.15 20.88 13.81
CA ALA A 39 -8.27 21.61 15.07
C ALA A 39 -8.97 22.97 14.88
N GLU A 40 -8.61 23.73 13.85
CA GLU A 40 -9.25 25.01 13.52
C GLU A 40 -10.73 24.88 13.17
N ARG A 41 -11.13 23.77 12.54
CA ARG A 41 -12.52 23.51 12.12
C ARG A 41 -13.36 22.80 13.17
N GLY A 42 -12.72 22.21 14.19
CA GLY A 42 -13.39 21.48 15.26
C GLY A 42 -13.88 20.07 14.89
N TYR A 43 -13.37 19.48 13.80
CA TYR A 43 -13.68 18.09 13.41
C TYR A 43 -12.56 17.47 12.56
N ASP A 44 -12.51 16.13 12.53
CA ASP A 44 -11.52 15.36 11.76
C ASP A 44 -11.75 15.49 10.23
N LEU A 45 -10.70 15.89 9.51
CA LEU A 45 -10.72 16.05 8.06
C LEU A 45 -10.27 14.79 7.30
N CYS A 46 -10.05 13.65 7.96
CA CYS A 46 -9.74 12.40 7.30
C CYS A 46 -10.77 12.08 6.19
N GLY A 47 -10.30 11.94 4.95
CA GLY A 47 -11.16 11.69 3.78
C GLY A 47 -11.69 12.94 3.08
N GLN A 48 -11.56 14.13 3.68
CA GLN A 48 -12.06 15.40 3.13
C GLN A 48 -10.97 16.49 3.04
N TYR A 49 -9.78 16.20 3.56
CA TYR A 49 -8.70 17.17 3.71
C TYR A 49 -8.21 17.74 2.38
N ALA A 50 -8.02 16.91 1.35
CA ALA A 50 -7.46 17.29 0.06
C ALA A 50 -7.99 16.39 -1.08
N PRO A 51 -7.83 16.78 -2.38
CA PRO A 51 -8.33 16.00 -3.51
C PRO A 51 -7.80 14.56 -3.58
N PHE A 52 -6.56 14.32 -3.14
CA PHE A 52 -5.98 12.98 -3.11
C PHE A 52 -6.67 12.05 -2.09
N CYS A 53 -7.45 12.57 -1.14
CA CYS A 53 -8.17 11.75 -0.17
C CYS A 53 -9.15 10.76 -0.83
N ASN A 54 -9.69 11.08 -2.01
CA ASN A 54 -10.61 10.22 -2.74
C ASN A 54 -9.96 8.89 -3.19
N GLY A 55 -8.64 8.85 -3.34
CA GLY A 55 -7.88 7.65 -3.73
C GLY A 55 -7.09 7.04 -2.56
N CYS A 56 -7.48 7.33 -1.32
CA CYS A 56 -6.79 6.88 -0.11
C CYS A 56 -7.25 5.50 0.35
N ASP A 57 -6.33 4.54 0.24
CA ASP A 57 -6.48 3.21 0.84
C ASP A 57 -5.90 3.21 2.26
N LYS A 58 -6.78 3.29 3.24
CA LYS A 58 -6.43 3.35 4.67
C LYS A 58 -5.82 2.05 5.21
N SER A 59 -5.87 0.95 4.45
CA SER A 59 -5.24 -0.31 4.85
C SER A 59 -3.73 -0.31 4.64
N ARG A 60 -3.21 0.59 3.78
CA ARG A 60 -1.77 0.69 3.50
C ARG A 60 -1.06 1.61 4.51
N PRO A 61 0.20 1.32 4.85
CA PRO A 61 1.04 2.28 5.56
C PRO A 61 1.23 3.55 4.72
N TYR A 62 1.37 4.70 5.37
CA TYR A 62 1.57 5.99 4.69
C TYR A 62 0.51 6.31 3.61
N SER A 63 -0.75 5.91 3.88
CA SER A 63 -1.84 5.96 2.92
C SER A 63 -2.08 7.34 2.30
N CYS A 64 -1.98 8.43 3.09
CA CYS A 64 -2.12 9.78 2.54
C CYS A 64 -0.97 10.15 1.62
N ALA A 65 0.27 9.79 1.98
CA ALA A 65 1.45 10.02 1.14
C ALA A 65 1.37 9.24 -0.18
N ILE A 66 0.98 7.96 -0.13
CA ILE A 66 0.80 7.13 -1.32
C ILE A 66 -0.24 7.75 -2.25
N SER A 67 -1.39 8.18 -1.73
CA SER A 67 -2.43 8.79 -2.55
C SER A 67 -2.04 10.15 -3.12
N TYR A 68 -1.28 10.94 -2.36
CA TYR A 68 -0.68 12.17 -2.85
C TYR A 68 0.26 11.89 -4.02
N VAL A 69 1.21 10.96 -3.87
CA VAL A 69 2.14 10.56 -4.94
C VAL A 69 1.38 10.07 -6.18
N ARG A 70 0.33 9.26 -6.00
CA ARG A 70 -0.52 8.80 -7.12
C ARG A 70 -1.27 9.93 -7.80
N MET A 71 -1.65 10.99 -7.07
CA MET A 71 -2.20 12.20 -7.67
C MET A 71 -1.15 12.92 -8.51
N MET A 72 0.05 13.13 -7.97
CA MET A 72 1.16 13.77 -8.69
C MET A 72 1.56 12.98 -9.95
N GLN A 73 1.54 11.65 -9.90
CA GLN A 73 1.78 10.79 -11.07
C GLN A 73 0.74 11.03 -12.17
N ARG A 74 -0.55 11.19 -11.82
CA ARG A 74 -1.60 11.53 -12.79
C ARG A 74 -1.43 12.95 -13.37
N GLU A 75 -0.80 13.84 -12.61
CA GLU A 75 -0.44 15.19 -13.04
C GLU A 75 0.86 15.25 -13.83
N GLY A 76 1.52 14.10 -14.06
CA GLY A 76 2.70 13.97 -14.92
C GLY A 76 4.05 14.04 -14.18
N VAL A 77 4.07 13.98 -12.84
CA VAL A 77 5.32 13.90 -12.08
C VAL A 77 5.88 12.48 -12.12
N GLU A 78 7.11 12.35 -12.63
CA GLU A 78 7.82 11.07 -12.75
C GLU A 78 8.44 10.62 -11.42
N VAL A 79 7.61 10.09 -10.53
CA VAL A 79 8.03 9.46 -9.26
C VAL A 79 7.44 8.05 -9.15
N LYS A 80 8.17 7.12 -8.54
CA LYS A 80 7.76 5.72 -8.35
C LYS A 80 7.78 5.34 -6.88
N ILE A 81 6.92 4.42 -6.48
CA ILE A 81 6.87 3.88 -5.12
C ILE A 81 7.54 2.52 -5.12
N GLN A 82 8.52 2.30 -4.23
CA GLN A 82 9.29 1.06 -4.18
C GLN A 82 8.41 -0.15 -3.87
N SER A 83 7.47 -0.05 -2.92
CA SER A 83 6.56 -1.15 -2.56
C SER A 83 5.72 -1.63 -3.73
N ASP A 84 5.29 -0.72 -4.61
CA ASP A 84 4.49 -1.07 -5.79
C ASP A 84 5.35 -1.83 -6.83
N MET A 85 6.68 -1.67 -6.81
CA MET A 85 7.58 -2.45 -7.67
C MET A 85 7.84 -3.85 -7.11
N GLU A 86 7.94 -3.98 -5.78
CA GLU A 86 8.13 -5.26 -5.09
C GLU A 86 6.89 -6.16 -5.21
N GLU A 87 5.70 -5.58 -5.10
CA GLU A 87 4.41 -6.28 -5.30
C GLU A 87 4.32 -6.90 -6.70
N VAL A 88 4.65 -6.13 -7.75
CA VAL A 88 4.67 -6.62 -9.14
C VAL A 88 5.70 -7.73 -9.37
N LEU A 89 6.83 -7.70 -8.65
CA LEU A 89 7.83 -8.76 -8.72
C LEU A 89 7.36 -10.03 -8.00
N SER A 90 6.65 -9.89 -6.88
CA SER A 90 6.09 -11.01 -6.11
C SER A 90 4.99 -11.74 -6.89
N GLU A 91 4.02 -11.00 -7.45
CA GLU A 91 2.92 -11.60 -8.22
C GLU A 91 3.41 -12.35 -9.46
N LYS A 92 4.54 -11.91 -10.05
CA LYS A 92 5.12 -12.56 -11.24
C LYS A 92 5.82 -13.88 -10.94
N VAL A 93 6.15 -14.17 -9.67
CA VAL A 93 6.80 -15.40 -9.23
C VAL A 93 5.79 -16.50 -8.84
N GLU A 94 4.54 -16.13 -8.54
CA GLU A 94 3.51 -17.06 -8.03
C GLU A 94 2.65 -17.76 -9.09
N GLN A 95 2.98 -17.71 -10.39
CA GLN A 95 2.40 -18.67 -11.34
C GLN A 95 3.07 -20.04 -11.16
N PRO A 96 2.40 -21.07 -10.60
CA PRO A 96 3.01 -22.37 -10.46
C PRO A 96 3.04 -23.03 -11.84
N ALA A 97 4.23 -23.40 -12.28
CA ALA A 97 4.39 -24.44 -13.28
C ALA A 97 3.67 -25.71 -12.80
N GLU A 98 2.86 -26.28 -13.67
CA GLU A 98 2.23 -27.59 -13.53
C GLU A 98 3.30 -28.66 -13.18
N GLU A 99 3.33 -29.12 -11.93
CA GLU A 99 4.01 -30.36 -11.53
C GLU A 99 2.95 -31.41 -11.17
N GLU A 100 2.88 -32.44 -12.03
CA GLU A 100 2.07 -33.65 -11.85
C GLU A 100 2.31 -34.30 -10.48
N GLN A 101 1.25 -34.41 -9.67
CA GLN A 101 1.29 -35.15 -8.42
C GLN A 101 1.26 -36.67 -8.67
N PRO A 102 2.17 -37.48 -8.10
CA PRO A 102 2.04 -38.93 -8.14
C PRO A 102 0.95 -39.40 -7.14
N SER A 103 -0.02 -40.17 -7.66
CA SER A 103 -1.18 -40.66 -6.90
C SER A 103 -0.78 -41.47 -5.66
N LYS A 104 -1.24 -41.05 -4.47
CA LYS A 104 -1.10 -41.83 -3.24
C LYS A 104 -2.15 -42.95 -3.23
N LYS A 105 -1.72 -44.19 -3.47
CA LYS A 105 -2.56 -45.39 -3.28
C LYS A 105 -2.84 -45.56 -1.78
N LEU A 106 -4.11 -45.40 -1.40
CA LEU A 106 -4.59 -45.72 -0.06
C LEU A 106 -4.67 -47.25 0.11
N ILE A 107 -3.81 -47.81 0.96
CA ILE A 107 -3.90 -49.22 1.35
C ILE A 107 -4.98 -49.33 2.45
N ARG A 108 -6.06 -50.08 2.17
CA ARG A 108 -7.11 -50.40 3.15
C ARG A 108 -6.71 -51.65 3.92
N ILE A 109 -6.40 -51.52 5.20
CA ILE A 109 -6.16 -52.66 6.09
C ILE A 109 -7.51 -53.13 6.64
N ALA A 110 -7.91 -54.37 6.31
CA ALA A 110 -9.08 -55.02 6.89
C ALA A 110 -8.69 -55.73 8.19
N VAL A 111 -9.29 -55.34 9.32
CA VAL A 111 -9.09 -56.00 10.62
C VAL A 111 -10.14 -57.11 10.77
N ALA A 112 -9.68 -58.37 10.81
CA ALA A 112 -10.53 -59.52 11.08
C ALA A 112 -10.88 -59.61 12.58
N LYS A 113 -12.17 -59.53 12.91
CA LYS A 113 -12.69 -59.68 14.27
C LYS A 113 -12.85 -61.17 14.58
N ARG A 114 -12.03 -61.74 15.48
CA ARG A 114 -12.24 -63.11 16.00
C ARG A 114 -13.48 -63.10 16.91
N LYS A 115 -14.44 -64.00 16.65
CA LYS A 115 -15.55 -64.30 17.56
C LYS A 115 -15.02 -65.15 18.72
N ALA A 116 -15.44 -64.80 19.94
CA ALA A 116 -15.37 -65.68 21.10
C ALA A 116 -16.40 -66.81 20.96
#